data_AF-A0A380JYT4-F1
#
_entry.id   AF-A0A380JYT4-F1
#
_cell.length_a   1.000
_cell.length_b   1.000
_cell.length_c   1.000
_cell.angle_alpha   90.00
_cell.angle_beta   90.00
_cell.angle_gamma   90.00
#
_symmetry.space_group_name_H-M   'P 1'
#
loop_
_entity.id
_entity.type
_entity.pdbx_description
1 polymer ?
#
loop_
_entity_poly.entity_id
_entity_poly.type
_entity_poly.pdbx_seq_one_letter_code
_entity_poly.pdbx_strand_id
1 'polypeptide(L)'
;MNTKSMEQFKQMDVEMLASVDGGKNNWQNNVLEGVGAATAGWGLGTTICTVTGVGAPLAPACGYIGAKFGVALWAGVTGATGGF
;
A
#
# COMPACT_ATOMS: atom_id res chain seq x y z
N MET A 1 -2.37 -32.74 27.87
CA MET A 1 -2.01 -31.69 26.90
C MET A 1 -2.30 -32.26 25.50
N ASN A 2 -3.21 -31.66 24.75
CA ASN A 2 -3.68 -32.23 23.47
C ASN A 2 -2.66 -31.88 22.37
N THR A 3 -1.84 -32.85 21.97
CA THR A 3 -0.71 -32.64 21.05
C THR A 3 -1.14 -32.06 19.71
N LYS A 4 -2.37 -32.36 19.24
CA LYS A 4 -2.95 -31.77 18.02
C LYS A 4 -3.10 -30.25 18.10
N SER A 5 -3.45 -29.72 19.28
CA SER A 5 -3.60 -28.27 19.48
C SER A 5 -2.27 -27.53 19.51
N MET A 6 -1.20 -28.20 19.96
CA MET A 6 0.17 -27.64 19.99
C MET A 6 0.79 -27.59 18.60
N GLU A 7 0.58 -28.64 17.78
CA GLU A 7 1.06 -28.66 16.40
C GLU A 7 0.36 -27.61 15.54
N GLN A 8 -0.96 -27.46 15.68
CA GLN A 8 -1.73 -26.41 14.99
C GLN A 8 -1.28 -25.00 15.38
N PHE A 9 -1.03 -24.75 16.68
CA PHE A 9 -0.53 -23.46 17.14
C PHE A 9 0.84 -23.13 16.54
N LYS A 10 1.74 -24.11 16.51
CA LYS A 10 3.11 -23.94 16.02
C LYS A 10 3.16 -23.71 14.51
N GLN A 11 2.27 -24.36 13.76
CA GLN A 11 2.16 -24.19 12.31
C GLN A 11 1.58 -22.81 11.93
N MET A 12 0.57 -22.35 12.68
CA MET A 12 -0.05 -21.03 12.49
C MET A 12 0.92 -19.87 12.82
N ASP A 13 1.77 -20.06 13.83
CA ASP A 13 2.80 -19.07 14.22
C ASP A 13 3.85 -18.89 13.11
N VAL A 14 4.32 -19.98 12.51
CA VAL A 14 5.31 -19.94 11.42
C VAL A 14 4.74 -19.33 10.14
N GLU A 15 3.50 -19.65 9.76
CA GLU A 15 2.86 -19.06 8.57
C GLU A 15 2.56 -17.57 8.74
N MET A 16 2.08 -17.12 9.91
CA MET A 16 1.91 -15.69 10.18
C MET A 16 3.23 -14.93 10.27
N LEU A 17 4.29 -15.52 10.85
CA LEU A 17 5.60 -14.87 10.84
C LEU A 17 6.14 -14.73 9.41
N ALA A 18 5.91 -15.73 8.54
CA ALA A 18 6.35 -15.69 7.15
C ALA A 18 5.64 -14.59 6.34
N SER A 19 4.35 -14.33 6.60
CA SER A 19 3.64 -13.21 5.97
C SER A 19 4.07 -11.86 6.52
N VAL A 20 4.51 -11.77 7.77
CA VAL A 20 5.02 -10.54 8.38
C VAL A 20 6.43 -10.19 7.91
N ASP A 21 7.34 -11.17 7.80
CA ASP A 21 8.79 -10.93 7.66
C ASP A 21 9.37 -11.35 6.29
N GLY A 22 8.86 -12.42 5.66
CA GLY A 22 9.59 -13.12 4.58
C GLY A 22 8.92 -13.23 3.20
N GLY A 23 7.64 -12.86 3.08
CA GLY A 23 6.88 -13.02 1.84
C GLY A 23 6.99 -11.85 0.85
N LYS A 24 6.64 -12.10 -0.43
CA LYS A 24 6.49 -11.07 -1.48
C LYS A 24 5.46 -9.97 -1.11
N ASN A 25 4.56 -10.28 -0.18
CA ASN A 25 3.49 -9.42 0.30
C ASN A 25 3.71 -9.01 1.78
N ASN A 26 4.95 -9.01 2.25
CA ASN A 26 5.23 -8.68 3.65
C ASN A 26 4.89 -7.22 3.99
N TRP A 27 4.81 -6.92 5.28
CA TRP A 27 4.42 -5.59 5.76
C TRP A 27 5.31 -4.48 5.19
N GLN A 28 6.63 -4.69 5.14
CA GLN A 28 7.55 -3.70 4.56
C GLN A 28 7.30 -3.44 3.08
N ASN A 29 7.09 -4.48 2.27
CA ASN A 29 6.85 -4.33 0.85
C ASN A 29 5.49 -3.64 0.60
N ASN A 30 4.46 -3.99 1.38
CA ASN A 30 3.17 -3.30 1.33
C ASN A 30 3.30 -1.80 1.67
N VAL A 31 4.07 -1.44 2.71
CA VAL A 31 4.34 -0.03 3.03
C VAL A 31 5.10 0.66 1.89
N LEU A 32 6.11 0.00 1.32
CA LEU A 32 6.91 0.54 0.21
C LEU A 32 6.03 0.82 -1.02
N GLU A 33 5.18 -0.13 -1.40
CA GLU A 33 4.25 0.01 -2.52
C GLU A 33 3.21 1.10 -2.27
N GLY A 34 2.69 1.20 -1.04
CA GLY A 34 1.79 2.29 -0.64
C GLY A 34 2.45 3.68 -0.76
N VAL A 35 3.72 3.81 -0.38
CA VAL A 35 4.51 5.04 -0.58
C VAL A 35 4.77 5.32 -2.06
N GLY A 36 5.05 4.27 -2.85
CA GLY A 36 5.16 4.38 -4.30
C GLY A 36 3.87 4.89 -4.95
N ALA A 37 2.72 4.38 -4.51
CA ALA A 37 1.42 4.84 -4.98
C ALA A 37 1.14 6.30 -4.60
N ALA A 38 1.53 6.73 -3.39
CA ALA A 38 1.41 8.12 -2.96
C ALA A 38 2.25 9.08 -3.80
N THR A 39 3.50 8.71 -4.10
CA THR A 39 4.43 9.53 -4.89
C THR A 39 4.01 9.61 -6.36
N ALA A 40 3.60 8.49 -6.96
CA ALA A 40 3.03 8.46 -8.30
C ALA A 40 1.74 9.30 -8.39
N GLY A 41 0.85 9.16 -7.40
CA GLY A 41 -0.36 9.96 -7.27
C GLY A 41 -0.06 11.46 -7.16
N TRP A 42 0.95 11.86 -6.38
CA TRP A 42 1.40 13.24 -6.29
C TRP A 42 1.89 13.76 -7.64
N GLY A 43 2.77 13.03 -8.32
CA GLY A 43 3.27 13.40 -9.64
C GLY A 43 2.13 13.63 -10.64
N LEU A 44 1.17 12.70 -10.70
CA LEU A 44 -0.02 12.83 -11.55
C LEU A 44 -0.88 14.05 -11.19
N GLY A 45 -1.24 14.22 -9.92
CA GLY A 45 -2.08 15.34 -9.48
C GLY A 45 -1.43 16.71 -9.74
N THR A 46 -0.12 16.81 -9.51
CA THR A 46 0.67 18.00 -9.85
C THR A 46 0.64 18.27 -11.34
N THR A 47 0.94 17.25 -12.14
CA THR A 47 0.99 17.35 -13.61
C THR A 47 -0.36 17.80 -14.16
N ILE A 48 -1.47 17.19 -13.72
CA ILE A 48 -2.83 17.54 -14.15
C ILE A 48 -3.12 19.02 -13.90
N CYS A 49 -2.78 19.55 -12.73
CA CYS A 49 -3.02 20.96 -12.46
C CYS A 49 -2.12 21.90 -13.27
N THR A 50 -0.86 21.53 -13.47
CA THR A 50 0.03 22.33 -14.34
C THR A 50 -0.47 22.36 -15.80
N VAL A 51 -0.93 21.24 -16.36
CA VAL A 51 -1.42 21.20 -17.75
C VAL A 51 -2.80 21.81 -17.95
N THR A 52 -3.61 21.91 -16.88
CA THR A 52 -4.94 22.54 -16.93
C THR A 52 -4.91 24.05 -16.65
N GLY A 53 -3.72 24.65 -16.55
CA GLY A 53 -3.55 26.09 -16.32
C GLY A 53 -3.80 26.52 -14.88
N VAL A 54 -4.02 25.57 -13.97
CA VAL A 54 -4.08 25.78 -12.54
C VAL A 54 -2.64 26.03 -12.08
N GLY A 55 -2.25 27.30 -12.04
CA GLY A 55 -0.85 27.74 -11.94
C GLY A 55 -0.06 27.11 -10.76
N ALA A 56 1.26 27.32 -10.79
CA ALA A 56 2.22 26.82 -9.80
C ALA A 56 1.80 26.92 -8.32
N PRO A 57 1.03 27.93 -7.85
CA PRO A 57 0.59 28.00 -6.45
C PRO A 57 -0.36 26.86 -6.02
N LEU A 58 -1.12 26.28 -6.95
CA LEU A 58 -2.12 25.24 -6.66
C LEU A 58 -1.64 23.82 -6.99
N ALA A 59 -0.53 23.70 -7.71
CA ALA A 59 0.15 22.44 -8.00
C ALA A 59 0.38 21.55 -6.76
N PRO A 60 0.78 22.07 -5.57
CA PRO A 60 0.93 21.25 -4.36
C PRO A 60 -0.40 20.68 -3.86
N ALA A 61 -1.49 21.44 -3.97
CA ALA A 61 -2.81 21.00 -3.52
C ALA A 61 -3.33 19.84 -4.38
N CYS A 62 -3.19 19.96 -5.70
CA CYS A 62 -3.55 18.88 -6.61
C CYS A 62 -2.66 17.65 -6.44
N GLY A 63 -1.38 17.88 -6.15
CA GLY A 63 -0.45 16.85 -5.74
C GLY A 63 -0.90 16.07 -4.51
N TYR A 64 -1.30 16.79 -3.46
CA TYR A 64 -1.82 16.17 -2.22
C TYR A 64 -3.09 15.35 -2.48
N ILE A 65 -4.03 15.86 -3.28
CA ILE A 65 -5.23 15.14 -3.69
C ILE A 65 -4.86 13.87 -4.47
N GLY A 66 -3.97 14.00 -5.47
CA GLY A 66 -3.49 12.88 -6.26
C GLY A 66 -2.80 11.81 -5.42
N ALA A 67 -2.00 12.19 -4.42
CA ALA A 67 -1.37 11.25 -3.49
C ALA A 67 -2.41 10.43 -2.72
N LYS A 68 -3.48 11.05 -2.20
CA LYS A 68 -4.58 10.33 -1.53
C LYS A 68 -5.27 9.33 -2.45
N PHE A 69 -5.55 9.73 -3.68
CA PHE A 69 -6.16 8.84 -4.67
C PHE A 69 -5.23 7.66 -5.03
N GLY A 70 -3.93 7.92 -5.18
CA GLY A 70 -2.93 6.87 -5.43
C GLY A 70 -2.93 5.81 -4.32
N VAL A 71 -2.88 6.24 -3.06
CA VAL A 71 -2.93 5.32 -1.90
C VAL A 71 -4.25 4.56 -1.83
N ALA A 72 -5.39 5.24 -2.04
CA ALA A 72 -6.70 4.60 -2.01
C ALA A 72 -6.86 3.55 -3.12
N LEU A 73 -6.37 3.83 -4.32
CA LEU A 73 -6.37 2.89 -5.43
C LEU A 73 -5.49 1.67 -5.12
N TRP A 74 -4.26 1.89 -4.62
CA TRP A 74 -3.38 0.79 -4.22
C TRP A 74 -4.04 -0.08 -3.15
N ALA A 75 -4.55 0.51 -2.06
CA ALA A 75 -5.21 -0.24 -1.00
C ALA A 75 -6.43 -1.04 -1.50
N GLY A 76 -7.21 -0.46 -2.43
CA GLY A 76 -8.34 -1.14 -3.05
C GLY A 76 -7.93 -2.32 -3.92
N VAL A 77 -6.89 -2.16 -4.74
CA VAL A 77 -6.38 -3.24 -5.62
C VAL A 77 -5.72 -4.33 -4.78
N THR A 78 -4.89 -4.00 -3.80
CA THR A 78 -4.26 -4.94 -2.87
C THR A 78 -5.31 -5.71 -2.06
N GLY A 79 -6.37 -5.04 -1.61
CA GLY A 79 -7.48 -5.68 -0.93
C GLY A 79 -8.26 -6.65 -1.82
N ALA A 80 -8.49 -6.27 -3.08
CA ALA A 80 -9.20 -7.12 -4.05
C ALA A 80 -8.39 -8.35 -4.50
N THR A 81 -7.06 -8.30 -4.45
CA THR A 81 -6.17 -9.42 -4.84
C THR A 81 -5.76 -10.30 -3.67
N GLY A 82 -6.17 -9.99 -2.44
CA GLY A 82 -5.74 -10.72 -1.25
C GLY A 82 -4.25 -10.52 -0.94
N GLY A 83 -3.71 -9.35 -1.28
CA GLY A 83 -2.30 -9.01 -1.09
C GLY A 83 -1.91 -8.55 0.32
N PHE A 84 -2.83 -8.67 1.28
CA PHE A 84 -2.59 -8.39 2.71
C PHE A 84 -2.39 -9.69 3.50
#